data_AF-A0A172WF50-F1
#
_entry.id   AF-A0A172WF50-F1
#
_cell.length_a   1.000
_cell.length_b   1.000
_cell.length_c   1.000
_cell.angle_alpha   90.00
_cell.angle_beta   90.00
_cell.angle_gamma   90.00
#
_symmetry.space_group_name_H-M   'P 1'
#
loop_
_entity.id
_entity.type
_entity.pdbx_description
1 polymer ?
#
loop_
_entity_poly.entity_id
_entity_poly.type
_entity_poly.pdbx_seq_one_letter_code
_entity_poly.pdbx_strand_id
1 'polypeptide(L)'
;MSRNNKIPKLFDGSVNELTRPSKPKRKEERAKSMDLKKEKKQKTLYISLDINRKLIELYGEEGRRQSIIVEDAVNLYYYLKQALGEKKFDELMSAVRREDSEFLREYMEKFKL
;
A
#
# COMPACT_ATOMS: atom_id res chain seq x y z
N MET A 1 44.21 -1.34 47.77
CA MET A 1 44.60 -1.97 46.49
C MET A 1 44.34 -3.47 46.58
N SER A 2 43.40 -4.01 45.79
CA SER A 2 43.44 -5.36 45.21
C SER A 2 42.28 -5.48 44.20
N ARG A 3 42.61 -5.69 42.93
CA ARG A 3 41.68 -5.74 41.79
C ARG A 3 41.18 -7.18 41.63
N ASN A 4 39.93 -7.47 41.99
CA ASN A 4 39.28 -8.71 41.60
C ASN A 4 38.46 -8.47 40.32
N ASN A 5 39.12 -8.69 39.18
CA ASN A 5 38.49 -8.84 37.86
C ASN A 5 37.48 -10.00 37.90
N LYS A 6 36.19 -9.71 38.04
CA LYS A 6 35.12 -10.66 37.70
C LYS A 6 34.52 -10.23 36.37
N ILE A 7 34.87 -10.98 35.31
CA ILE A 7 34.28 -10.86 33.98
C ILE A 7 32.75 -11.05 34.14
N PRO A 8 31.90 -10.18 33.57
CA PRO A 8 30.46 -10.39 33.62
C PRO A 8 30.12 -11.68 32.87
N LYS A 9 29.42 -12.59 33.55
CA LYS A 9 28.92 -13.84 32.96
C LYS A 9 27.97 -13.48 31.81
N LEU A 10 28.47 -13.60 30.59
CA LEU A 10 27.65 -13.63 29.39
C LEU A 10 26.91 -14.96 29.42
N PHE A 11 25.63 -14.92 29.78
CA PHE A 11 24.65 -16.00 29.83
C PHE A 11 24.64 -16.87 31.11
N ASP A 12 23.56 -16.73 31.89
CA ASP A 12 23.16 -17.62 33.00
C ASP A 12 22.24 -18.78 32.53
N GLY A 13 22.04 -18.91 31.21
CA GLY A 13 21.20 -19.95 30.61
C GLY A 13 21.95 -21.27 30.43
N SER A 14 21.26 -22.39 30.69
CA SER A 14 21.76 -23.73 30.37
C SER A 14 21.91 -23.90 28.85
N VAL A 15 22.94 -24.62 28.40
CA VAL A 15 23.17 -24.95 26.98
C VAL A 15 21.93 -25.61 26.33
N ASN A 16 21.05 -26.22 27.12
CA ASN A 16 19.77 -26.80 26.67
C ASN A 16 18.71 -25.77 26.26
N GLU A 17 18.90 -24.48 26.54
CA GLU A 17 18.03 -23.40 26.01
C GLU A 17 18.46 -22.96 24.61
N LEU A 18 19.74 -23.11 24.24
CA LEU A 18 20.27 -22.74 22.92
C LEU A 18 19.87 -23.74 21.82
N THR A 19 19.50 -24.96 22.18
CA THR A 19 19.20 -26.05 21.22
C THR A 19 17.70 -26.30 20.99
N ARG A 20 16.82 -25.55 21.65
CA ARG A 20 15.38 -25.66 21.38
C ARG A 20 15.00 -24.81 20.17
N PRO A 21 14.36 -25.35 19.13
CA PRO A 21 13.81 -24.54 18.06
C PRO A 21 12.78 -23.60 18.68
N SER A 22 13.02 -22.29 18.57
CA SER A 22 12.10 -21.27 19.03
C SER A 22 10.76 -21.48 18.34
N LYS A 23 9.73 -21.87 19.10
CA LYS A 23 8.35 -21.89 18.58
C LYS A 23 8.08 -20.48 18.07
N PRO A 24 7.71 -20.29 16.79
CA PRO A 24 7.50 -18.95 16.26
C PRO A 24 6.35 -18.32 17.05
N LYS A 25 6.64 -17.21 17.76
CA LYS A 25 5.64 -16.30 18.34
C LYS A 25 4.85 -15.60 17.21
N ARG A 26 4.17 -16.35 16.35
CA ARG A 26 3.54 -15.85 15.11
C ARG A 26 2.01 -15.94 15.09
N LYS A 27 1.36 -16.08 16.25
CA LYS A 27 -0.12 -16.01 16.30
C LYS A 27 -0.68 -14.70 16.85
N GLU A 28 0.00 -14.02 17.78
CA GLU A 28 -0.56 -12.80 18.37
C GLU A 28 -0.30 -11.53 17.54
N GLU A 29 0.86 -11.39 16.90
CA GLU A 29 1.15 -10.22 16.04
C GLU A 29 0.39 -10.24 14.69
N ARG A 30 0.09 -11.45 14.17
CA ARG A 30 -0.72 -11.60 12.95
C ARG A 30 -2.21 -11.32 13.20
N ALA A 31 -2.73 -11.64 14.38
CA ALA A 31 -4.12 -11.33 14.75
C ALA A 31 -4.36 -9.81 14.86
N LYS A 32 -3.47 -9.08 15.56
CA LYS A 32 -3.60 -7.62 15.73
C LYS A 32 -3.49 -6.84 14.40
N SER A 33 -2.65 -7.31 13.48
CA SER A 33 -2.48 -6.68 12.16
C SER A 33 -3.63 -6.97 11.18
N MET A 34 -4.42 -8.02 11.41
CA MET A 34 -5.63 -8.28 10.64
C MET A 34 -6.83 -7.46 11.12
N ASP A 35 -6.95 -7.18 12.41
CA ASP A 35 -8.03 -6.34 12.96
C ASP A 35 -7.85 -4.86 12.61
N LEU A 36 -6.61 -4.34 12.62
CA LEU A 36 -6.31 -2.96 12.20
C LEU A 36 -6.63 -2.67 10.73
N LYS A 37 -6.70 -3.71 9.88
CA LYS A 37 -7.09 -3.58 8.46
C LYS A 37 -8.61 -3.44 8.26
N LYS A 38 -9.41 -3.81 9.26
CA LYS A 38 -10.88 -3.79 9.19
C LYS A 38 -11.51 -2.56 9.85
N GLU A 39 -10.74 -1.77 10.60
CA GLU A 39 -11.23 -0.47 11.05
C GLU A 39 -11.33 0.49 9.86
N LYS A 40 -12.57 0.71 9.40
CA LYS A 40 -12.90 1.80 8.47
C LYS A 40 -12.48 3.13 9.11
N LYS A 41 -11.34 3.64 8.68
CA LYS A 41 -10.91 4.99 9.05
C LYS A 41 -11.75 5.98 8.23
N GLN A 42 -12.73 6.61 8.87
CA GLN A 42 -13.44 7.72 8.25
C GLN A 42 -12.44 8.86 8.04
N LYS A 43 -12.23 9.23 6.78
CA LYS A 43 -11.35 10.34 6.40
C LYS A 43 -12.10 11.24 5.42
N THR A 44 -12.04 12.54 5.69
CA THR A 44 -12.54 13.56 4.77
C THR A 44 -11.41 13.96 3.83
N LEU A 45 -11.64 13.83 2.51
CA LEU A 45 -10.72 14.31 1.48
C LEU A 45 -11.21 15.67 0.97
N TYR A 46 -10.35 16.68 1.04
CA TYR A 46 -10.62 17.98 0.42
C TYR A 46 -10.06 17.96 -1.01
N ILE A 47 -10.92 18.24 -1.99
CA ILE A 47 -10.60 18.26 -3.41
C ILE A 47 -11.07 19.59 -4.03
N SER A 48 -10.52 19.93 -5.19
CA SER A 48 -11.00 21.09 -5.94
C SER A 48 -12.42 20.87 -6.46
N LEU A 49 -13.10 21.98 -6.79
CA LEU A 49 -14.45 21.95 -7.34
C LEU A 49 -14.54 21.13 -8.63
N ASP A 50 -13.53 21.24 -9.49
CA ASP A 50 -13.49 20.54 -10.77
C ASP A 50 -13.38 19.03 -10.59
N ILE A 51 -12.55 18.57 -9.65
CA ILE A 51 -12.44 17.14 -9.33
C ILE A 51 -13.74 16.63 -8.70
N ASN A 52 -14.39 17.45 -7.87
CA ASN A 52 -15.69 17.09 -7.30
C ASN A 52 -16.76 16.93 -8.39
N ARG A 53 -16.77 17.80 -9.41
CA ARG A 53 -17.68 17.66 -10.56
C ARG A 53 -17.43 16.36 -11.33
N LYS A 54 -16.18 16.08 -11.69
CA LYS A 54 -15.80 14.82 -12.35
C LYS A 54 -16.21 13.59 -11.52
N LEU A 55 -16.06 13.64 -10.20
CA LEU A 55 -16.44 12.54 -9.31
C LEU A 55 -17.97 12.36 -9.20
N ILE A 56 -18.74 13.44 -9.26
CA ILE A 56 -20.21 13.40 -9.31
C ILE A 56 -20.69 12.80 -10.64
N GLU A 57 -20.07 13.18 -11.76
CA GLU A 57 -20.37 12.62 -13.08
C GLU A 57 -20.14 11.11 -13.09
N LEU A 58 -18.95 10.66 -12.68
CA LEU A 58 -18.61 9.23 -12.58
C LEU A 58 -19.55 8.46 -11.64
N TYR A 59 -19.97 9.07 -10.52
CA TYR A 59 -20.99 8.50 -9.64
C TYR A 59 -22.33 8.31 -10.35
N GLY A 60 -22.76 9.32 -11.12
CA GLY A 60 -24.01 9.30 -11.86
C GLY A 60 -24.05 8.25 -12.97
N GLU A 61 -22.91 8.05 -13.66
CA GLU A 61 -22.78 7.08 -14.75
C GLU A 61 -22.67 5.64 -14.25
N GLU A 62 -21.83 5.37 -13.24
CA GLU A 62 -21.58 4.00 -12.78
C GLU A 62 -22.57 3.52 -11.70
N GLY A 63 -23.30 4.44 -11.06
CA GLY A 63 -24.18 4.13 -9.92
C GLY A 63 -23.43 3.63 -8.67
N ARG A 64 -22.11 3.83 -8.62
CA ARG A 64 -21.22 3.35 -7.55
C ARG A 64 -20.90 4.46 -6.57
N ARG A 65 -20.76 4.14 -5.29
CA ARG A 65 -20.37 5.10 -4.24
C ARG A 65 -19.05 5.80 -4.58
N GLN A 66 -19.00 7.13 -4.41
CA GLN A 66 -17.80 7.95 -4.65
C GLN A 66 -16.55 7.43 -3.92
N SER A 67 -16.72 6.90 -2.70
CA SER A 67 -15.61 6.30 -1.94
C SER A 67 -14.97 5.12 -2.67
N ILE A 68 -15.77 4.29 -3.37
CA ILE A 68 -15.28 3.14 -4.11
C ILE A 68 -14.52 3.61 -5.36
N ILE A 69 -15.05 4.61 -6.07
CA ILE A 69 -14.39 5.19 -7.24
C ILE A 69 -13.01 5.74 -6.86
N VAL A 70 -12.92 6.45 -5.72
CA VAL A 70 -11.65 6.97 -5.21
C VAL A 70 -10.70 5.84 -4.80
N GLU A 71 -11.19 4.82 -4.10
CA GLU A 71 -10.37 3.66 -3.71
C GLU A 71 -9.81 2.93 -4.94
N ASP A 72 -10.63 2.68 -5.95
CA ASP A 72 -10.21 2.04 -7.19
C ASP A 72 -9.18 2.88 -7.95
N ALA A 73 -9.39 4.20 -8.05
CA ALA A 73 -8.45 5.10 -8.70
C ALA A 73 -7.07 5.10 -8.02
N VAL A 74 -7.04 5.10 -6.68
CA VAL A 74 -5.78 5.02 -5.90
C VAL A 74 -5.10 3.67 -6.12
N ASN A 75 -5.85 2.57 -6.07
CA ASN A 75 -5.31 1.25 -6.32
C ASN A 75 -4.76 1.11 -7.74
N LEU A 76 -5.51 1.59 -8.73
CA LEU A 76 -5.12 1.57 -10.14
C LEU A 76 -3.81 2.34 -10.35
N TYR A 77 -3.70 3.56 -9.83
CA TYR A 77 -2.46 4.34 -9.89
C TYR A 77 -1.27 3.56 -9.32
N TYR A 78 -1.45 2.97 -8.13
CA TYR A 78 -0.39 2.24 -7.44
C TYR A 78 0.09 1.03 -8.25
N TYR A 79 -0.84 0.19 -8.71
CA TYR A 79 -0.49 -1.03 -9.43
C TYR A 79 0.01 -0.78 -10.85
N LEU A 80 -0.51 0.24 -11.55
CA LEU A 80 0.03 0.64 -12.85
C LEU A 80 1.49 1.09 -12.74
N LYS A 81 1.81 1.89 -11.70
CA LYS A 81 3.18 2.32 -11.45
C LYS A 81 4.12 1.13 -11.22
N GLN A 82 3.67 0.14 -10.45
CA GLN A 82 4.45 -1.07 -10.20
C GLN A 82 4.62 -1.94 -11.45
N ALA A 83 3.59 -2.07 -12.28
CA ALA A 83 3.61 -2.95 -13.45
C ALA A 83 4.41 -2.38 -14.63
N LEU A 84 4.30 -1.08 -14.89
CA LEU A 84 4.87 -0.43 -16.09
C LEU A 84 6.34 0.00 -15.93
N GLY A 85 6.79 0.21 -14.69
CA GLY A 85 8.05 0.87 -14.38
C GLY A 85 8.01 2.38 -14.64
N GLU A 86 9.02 3.11 -14.14
CA GLU A 86 8.98 4.59 -14.08
C GLU A 86 8.77 5.26 -15.45
N LYS A 87 9.57 4.90 -16.46
CA LYS A 87 9.53 5.58 -17.78
C LYS A 87 8.17 5.47 -18.49
N LYS A 88 7.59 4.26 -18.53
CA LYS A 88 6.30 4.03 -19.20
C LYS A 88 5.15 4.61 -18.38
N PHE A 89 5.26 4.55 -17.05
CA PHE A 89 4.28 5.17 -16.18
C PHE A 89 4.25 6.70 -16.33
N ASP A 90 5.41 7.34 -16.43
CA ASP A 90 5.50 8.78 -16.65
C ASP A 90 4.92 9.20 -18.01
N GLU A 91 5.14 8.40 -19.06
CA GLU A 91 4.51 8.59 -20.37
C GLU A 91 2.98 8.53 -20.27
N LEU A 92 2.44 7.50 -19.61
CA LEU A 92 1.00 7.36 -19.36
C LEU A 92 0.45 8.57 -18.59
N MET A 93 1.12 8.97 -17.51
CA MET A 93 0.68 10.10 -16.68
C MET A 93 0.81 11.45 -17.41
N SER A 94 1.73 11.58 -18.36
CA SER A 94 1.84 12.75 -19.23
C SER A 94 0.57 12.90 -20.08
N ALA A 95 0.05 11.80 -20.62
CA ALA A 95 -1.19 11.81 -21.37
C ALA A 95 -2.41 12.17 -20.50
N VAL A 96 -2.48 11.62 -19.28
CA VAL A 96 -3.53 11.99 -18.30
C VAL A 96 -3.52 13.49 -18.01
N ARG A 97 -2.33 14.10 -17.83
CA ARG A 97 -2.20 15.54 -17.58
C ARG A 97 -2.61 16.42 -18.77
N ARG A 98 -2.50 15.90 -19.99
CA ARG A 98 -2.95 16.57 -21.21
C ARG A 98 -4.45 16.37 -21.47
N GLU A 99 -5.13 15.60 -20.62
CA GLU A 99 -6.53 15.19 -20.80
C GLU A 99 -6.78 14.52 -22.17
N ASP A 100 -5.76 13.84 -22.70
CA ASP A 100 -5.79 13.22 -24.03
C ASP A 100 -6.37 11.79 -23.94
N SER A 101 -7.69 11.73 -23.98
CA SER A 101 -8.43 10.46 -23.87
C SER A 101 -8.22 9.51 -25.05
N GLU A 102 -7.92 10.03 -26.24
CA GLU A 102 -7.66 9.23 -27.44
C GLU A 102 -6.31 8.53 -27.33
N PHE A 103 -5.26 9.26 -26.97
CA PHE A 103 -3.96 8.65 -26.70
C PHE A 103 -4.05 7.59 -25.61
N LEU A 104 -4.78 7.85 -24.52
CA LEU A 104 -4.94 6.87 -23.45
C LEU A 104 -5.61 5.59 -23.96
N ARG A 105 -6.64 5.71 -24.81
CA ARG A 105 -7.30 4.55 -25.42
C ARG A 105 -6.31 3.76 -26.27
N GLU A 106 -5.61 4.39 -27.20
CA GLU A 106 -4.62 3.75 -28.06
C GLU A 106 -3.45 3.13 -27.27
N TYR A 107 -2.97 3.83 -26.26
CA TYR A 107 -1.91 3.35 -25.38
C TYR A 107 -2.33 2.09 -24.63
N MET A 108 -3.56 2.07 -24.12
CA MET A 108 -4.12 0.92 -23.41
C MET A 108 -4.37 -0.28 -24.33
N GLU A 109 -4.67 -0.06 -25.61
CA GLU A 109 -4.81 -1.16 -26.58
C GLU A 109 -3.53 -1.97 -26.77
N LYS A 110 -2.36 -1.36 -26.57
CA LYS A 110 -1.06 -2.07 -26.61
C LYS A 110 -0.92 -3.13 -25.52
N PHE A 111 -1.78 -3.11 -24.50
CA PHE A 111 -1.78 -4.06 -23.38
C PHE A 111 -2.89 -5.11 -23.46
N LYS A 112 -3.74 -5.09 -24.50
CA LYS A 112 -4.71 -6.17 -24.73
C LYS A 112 -3.92 -7.44 -25.10
N LEU A 113 -3.88 -8.40 -24.17
CA LEU A 113 -3.44 -9.79 -24.38
C LEU A 113 -4.50 -10.56 -25.19
#